data_AF-A0A9W4JPX1-F1
#
_entry.id   AF-A0A9W4JPX1-F1
#
_cell.length_a   1.000
_cell.length_b   1.000
_cell.length_c   1.000
_cell.angle_alpha   90.00
_cell.angle_beta   90.00
_cell.angle_gamma   90.00
#
_symmetry.space_group_name_H-M   'P 1'
#
loop_
_entity.id
_entity.type
_entity.pdbx_description
1 polymer ?
#
loop_
_entity_poly.entity_id
_entity_poly.type
_entity_poly.pdbx_seq_one_letter_code
_entity_poly.pdbx_strand_id
1 'polypeptide(L)'
;MITDAEDPFSGIEGCHIFPTSMIEDWNRNNHKRNWITDDSPANEIGESGIYSQQNGLLLNKLVHHHFDDFKIGIDPDAGFKIIIFRGDNNKLGGKCLKDSARYGTNPRNRVCAHLLRWHLRMCVYRNMKANADFRTVWEDDLGSDDIGQILEQPDAGHRMEVELFTRLGERVA
;
A
#
# COMPACT_ATOMS: atom_id res chain seq x y z
N MET A 1 -37.35 25.62 -10.65
CA MET A 1 -37.01 24.46 -9.80
C MET A 1 -36.73 23.30 -10.73
N ILE A 2 -35.46 23.07 -11.06
CA ILE A 2 -35.02 21.90 -11.81
C ILE A 2 -34.62 20.90 -10.73
N THR A 3 -35.26 19.74 -10.73
CA THR A 3 -35.00 18.65 -9.80
C THR A 3 -33.65 18.03 -10.12
N ASP A 4 -32.79 17.80 -9.12
CA ASP A 4 -31.47 17.16 -9.18
C ASP A 4 -31.51 15.66 -9.62
N ALA A 5 -32.34 15.33 -10.61
CA ALA A 5 -32.56 13.98 -11.14
C ALA A 5 -31.85 13.73 -12.48
N GLU A 6 -31.01 14.66 -12.95
CA GLU A 6 -30.17 14.46 -14.13
C GLU A 6 -28.85 13.80 -13.72
N ASP A 7 -28.81 12.47 -13.82
CA ASP A 7 -27.65 11.61 -13.60
C ASP A 7 -27.04 11.63 -12.16
N PRO A 8 -27.56 10.79 -11.23
CA PRO A 8 -27.03 10.69 -9.87
C PRO A 8 -25.59 10.16 -9.79
N PHE A 9 -25.01 9.71 -10.90
CA PHE A 9 -23.63 9.23 -11.00
C PHE A 9 -22.71 10.21 -11.73
N SER A 10 -23.20 11.40 -12.10
CA SER A 10 -22.39 12.42 -12.74
C SER A 10 -21.20 12.82 -11.85
N GLY A 11 -19.98 12.67 -12.37
CA GLY A 11 -18.73 13.06 -11.68
C GLY A 11 -18.17 12.04 -10.68
N ILE A 12 -18.77 10.84 -10.59
CA ILE A 12 -18.21 9.71 -9.84
C ILE A 12 -17.85 8.55 -10.77
N GLU A 13 -16.83 7.79 -10.40
CA GLU A 13 -16.26 6.69 -11.19
C GLU A 13 -16.08 5.45 -10.32
N GLY A 14 -16.22 4.28 -10.94
CA GLY A 14 -15.87 3.00 -10.34
C GLY A 14 -14.35 2.82 -10.29
N CYS A 15 -13.84 2.63 -9.09
CA CYS A 15 -12.42 2.44 -8.78
C CYS A 15 -12.21 1.03 -8.22
N HIS A 16 -11.18 0.33 -8.71
CA HIS A 16 -10.77 -0.95 -8.13
C HIS A 16 -9.73 -0.72 -7.03
N ILE A 17 -9.92 -1.37 -5.87
CA ILE A 17 -8.98 -1.26 -4.74
C ILE A 17 -7.68 -2.00 -5.04
N PHE A 18 -7.82 -3.25 -5.49
CA PHE A 18 -6.75 -4.03 -6.05
C PHE A 18 -6.80 -3.88 -7.58
N PRO A 19 -5.72 -3.38 -8.22
CA PRO A 19 -5.72 -3.09 -9.65
C PRO A 19 -6.01 -4.34 -10.48
N THR A 20 -6.92 -4.22 -11.45
CA THR A 20 -7.23 -5.30 -12.40
C THR A 20 -6.04 -5.65 -13.29
N SER A 21 -5.11 -4.72 -13.50
CA SER A 21 -3.84 -4.96 -14.19
C SER A 21 -2.91 -5.93 -13.46
N MET A 22 -3.13 -6.20 -12.17
CA MET A 22 -2.35 -7.13 -11.35
C MET A 22 -3.03 -8.50 -11.21
N ILE A 23 -3.85 -8.91 -12.19
CA ILE A 23 -4.62 -10.16 -12.14
C ILE A 23 -3.75 -11.42 -11.99
N GLU A 24 -2.53 -11.42 -12.52
CA GLU A 24 -1.59 -12.54 -12.34
C GLU A 24 -1.17 -12.70 -10.88
N ASP A 25 -0.83 -11.59 -10.21
CA ASP A 25 -0.50 -11.57 -8.77
C ASP A 25 -1.73 -11.95 -7.93
N TRP A 26 -2.90 -11.46 -8.31
CA TRP A 26 -4.19 -11.82 -7.70
C TRP A 26 -4.41 -13.33 -7.69
N ASN A 27 -4.23 -13.97 -8.85
CA ASN A 27 -4.41 -15.40 -9.02
C ASN A 27 -3.32 -16.19 -8.30
N ARG A 28 -2.04 -15.77 -8.42
CA ARG A 28 -0.90 -16.45 -7.79
C ARG A 28 -1.03 -16.54 -6.27
N ASN A 29 -1.58 -15.50 -5.65
CA ASN A 29 -1.77 -15.45 -4.19
C ASN A 29 -3.16 -15.91 -3.73
N ASN A 30 -3.98 -16.44 -4.65
CA ASN A 30 -5.33 -16.93 -4.40
C ASN A 30 -6.21 -15.92 -3.64
N HIS A 31 -6.11 -14.64 -4.00
CA HIS A 31 -6.79 -13.55 -3.29
C HIS A 31 -8.31 -13.68 -3.33
N LYS A 32 -8.88 -14.20 -4.42
CA LYS A 32 -10.32 -14.54 -4.50
C LYS A 32 -10.76 -15.36 -3.31
N ARG A 33 -10.16 -16.54 -3.11
CA ARG A 33 -10.56 -17.49 -2.06
C ARG A 33 -10.33 -16.93 -0.66
N ASN A 34 -9.27 -16.16 -0.49
CA ASN A 34 -8.84 -15.71 0.84
C ASN A 34 -9.58 -14.44 1.29
N TRP A 35 -9.99 -13.57 0.37
CA TRP A 35 -10.45 -12.22 0.70
C TRP A 35 -11.86 -11.89 0.21
N ILE A 36 -12.32 -12.50 -0.88
CA ILE A 36 -13.64 -12.21 -1.46
C ILE A 36 -14.68 -13.20 -0.90
N THR A 37 -15.79 -12.64 -0.42
CA THR A 37 -16.97 -13.39 0.05
C THR A 37 -18.16 -13.29 -0.89
N ASP A 38 -18.07 -12.43 -1.91
CA ASP A 38 -19.00 -12.32 -3.03
C ASP A 38 -19.01 -13.62 -3.83
N ASP A 39 -20.18 -14.25 -3.87
CA ASP A 39 -20.47 -15.52 -4.53
C ASP A 39 -21.33 -15.34 -5.78
N SER A 40 -21.40 -14.11 -6.30
CA SER A 40 -22.03 -13.81 -7.59
C SER A 40 -21.43 -14.69 -8.69
N PRO A 41 -22.24 -15.05 -9.71
CA PRO A 41 -21.80 -16.00 -10.73
C PRO A 41 -20.63 -15.44 -11.57
N ALA A 42 -19.83 -16.32 -12.16
CA ALA A 42 -18.59 -15.96 -12.84
C ALA A 42 -18.80 -15.04 -14.06
N ASN A 43 -20.00 -15.02 -14.66
CA ASN A 43 -20.36 -14.08 -15.72
C ASN A 43 -20.54 -12.63 -15.23
N GLU A 44 -20.69 -12.40 -13.93
CA GLU A 44 -20.83 -11.07 -13.33
C GLU A 44 -19.51 -10.56 -12.77
N ILE A 45 -18.76 -11.40 -12.04
CA ILE A 45 -17.54 -10.98 -11.33
C ILE A 45 -16.24 -11.52 -11.93
N GLY A 46 -16.34 -12.26 -13.04
CA GLY A 46 -15.24 -12.99 -13.66
C GLY A 46 -14.86 -14.27 -12.90
N GLU A 47 -14.21 -15.21 -13.58
CA GLU A 47 -13.71 -16.44 -12.93
C GLU A 47 -12.74 -16.15 -11.79
N SER A 48 -11.92 -15.09 -11.92
CA SER A 48 -11.00 -14.64 -10.88
C SER A 48 -11.69 -13.94 -9.71
N GLY A 49 -12.96 -13.52 -9.84
CA GLY A 49 -13.67 -12.70 -8.85
C GLY A 49 -13.10 -11.29 -8.66
N ILE A 50 -12.15 -10.85 -9.51
CA ILE A 50 -11.48 -9.56 -9.37
C ILE A 50 -12.43 -8.37 -9.63
N TYR A 51 -13.52 -8.61 -10.37
CA TYR A 51 -14.55 -7.62 -10.67
C TYR A 51 -15.68 -7.61 -9.63
N SER A 52 -15.51 -8.32 -8.50
CA SER A 52 -16.43 -8.24 -7.37
C SER A 52 -16.59 -6.80 -6.89
N GLN A 53 -17.81 -6.42 -6.51
CA GLN A 53 -18.08 -5.13 -5.89
C GLN A 53 -17.27 -4.92 -4.60
N GLN A 54 -16.83 -5.99 -3.94
CA GLN A 54 -15.97 -5.91 -2.77
C GLN A 54 -14.55 -5.39 -3.07
N ASN A 55 -14.13 -5.47 -4.33
CA ASN A 55 -12.92 -4.85 -4.86
C ASN A 55 -13.19 -3.45 -5.42
N GLY A 56 -14.38 -2.89 -5.22
CA GLY A 56 -14.80 -1.63 -5.83
C GLY A 56 -15.11 -0.51 -4.83
N LEU A 57 -14.89 0.73 -5.26
CA LEU A 57 -15.42 1.95 -4.63
C LEU A 57 -15.97 2.89 -5.71
N LEU A 58 -17.05 3.61 -5.40
CA LEU A 58 -17.48 4.75 -6.20
C LEU A 58 -16.87 6.01 -5.61
N LEU A 59 -16.01 6.68 -6.39
CA LEU A 59 -15.25 7.84 -5.94
C LEU A 59 -15.46 9.01 -6.91
N ASN A 60 -15.41 10.23 -6.39
CA ASN A 60 -15.28 11.41 -7.26
C ASN A 60 -14.01 11.27 -8.12
N LYS A 61 -14.07 11.67 -9.38
CA LYS A 61 -12.97 11.55 -10.35
C LYS A 61 -11.59 12.00 -9.82
N LEU A 62 -11.51 13.15 -9.14
CA LEU A 62 -10.23 13.63 -8.61
C LEU A 62 -9.73 12.75 -7.46
N VAL A 63 -10.64 12.28 -6.61
CA VAL A 63 -10.31 11.36 -5.50
C VAL A 63 -9.88 10.00 -6.05
N HIS A 64 -10.54 9.50 -7.10
CA HIS A 64 -10.17 8.28 -7.81
C HIS A 64 -8.72 8.35 -8.30
N HIS A 65 -8.34 9.41 -9.02
CA HIS A 65 -6.95 9.59 -9.47
C HIS A 65 -5.94 9.58 -8.31
N HIS A 66 -6.26 10.22 -7.18
CA HIS A 66 -5.37 10.21 -6.02
C HIS A 66 -5.32 8.85 -5.32
N PHE A 67 -6.41 8.10 -5.34
CA PHE A 67 -6.49 6.76 -4.78
C PHE A 67 -5.65 5.75 -5.60
N ASP A 68 -5.74 5.81 -6.92
CA ASP A 68 -4.92 4.99 -7.85
C ASP A 68 -3.43 5.34 -7.75
N ASP A 69 -3.11 6.61 -7.51
CA ASP A 69 -1.74 7.06 -7.26
C ASP A 69 -1.20 6.65 -5.88
N PHE A 70 -2.00 5.95 -5.07
CA PHE A 70 -1.71 5.60 -3.68
C PHE A 70 -1.41 6.83 -2.80
N LYS A 71 -2.03 7.98 -3.07
CA LYS A 71 -1.94 9.20 -2.24
C LYS A 71 -3.00 9.24 -1.15
N ILE A 72 -4.05 8.42 -1.27
CA ILE A 72 -5.16 8.29 -0.32
C ILE A 72 -5.30 6.82 0.04
N GLY A 73 -5.11 6.48 1.30
CA GLY A 73 -5.40 5.14 1.83
C GLY A 73 -6.64 5.15 2.73
N ILE A 74 -7.19 3.97 2.99
CA ILE A 74 -8.28 3.78 3.95
C ILE A 74 -7.86 2.70 4.92
N ASP A 75 -7.93 2.98 6.21
CA ASP A 75 -7.62 2.04 7.28
C ASP A 75 -8.89 1.37 7.80
N PRO A 76 -9.19 0.12 7.42
CA PRO A 76 -10.37 -0.58 7.89
C PRO A 76 -10.29 -0.96 9.38
N ASP A 77 -9.09 -1.02 9.97
CA ASP A 77 -8.87 -1.37 11.37
C ASP A 77 -9.06 -0.16 12.30
N ALA A 78 -8.87 1.05 11.77
CA ALA A 78 -9.17 2.31 12.46
C ALA A 78 -10.56 2.87 12.10
N GLY A 79 -11.57 2.01 11.96
CA GLY A 79 -12.95 2.43 11.69
C GLY A 79 -13.18 2.98 10.28
N PHE A 80 -12.42 2.46 9.29
CA PHE A 80 -12.43 2.91 7.89
C PHE A 80 -12.01 4.37 7.73
N LYS A 81 -11.02 4.80 8.51
CA LYS A 81 -10.49 6.16 8.49
C LYS A 81 -9.70 6.41 7.20
N ILE A 82 -9.94 7.56 6.58
CA ILE A 82 -9.22 8.02 5.38
C ILE A 82 -7.89 8.63 5.81
N ILE A 83 -6.81 8.12 5.23
CA ILE A 83 -5.43 8.56 5.45
C ILE A 83 -4.94 9.24 4.18
N ILE A 84 -4.47 10.48 4.30
CA ILE A 84 -3.93 11.26 3.19
C ILE A 84 -2.41 11.27 3.33
N PHE A 85 -1.71 10.84 2.28
CA PHE A 85 -0.24 10.79 2.26
C PHE A 85 0.39 12.03 1.62
N ARG A 86 -0.37 12.79 0.80
CA ARG A 86 0.12 14.02 0.17
C ARG A 86 -1.01 14.99 -0.11
N GLY A 87 -0.96 16.17 0.51
CA GLY A 87 -1.85 17.31 0.25
C GLY A 87 -3.35 17.01 0.46
N ASP A 88 -3.98 17.58 1.48
CA ASP A 88 -5.40 17.35 1.77
C ASP A 88 -6.32 18.45 1.22
N ASN A 89 -6.27 18.69 -0.09
CA ASN A 89 -7.04 19.76 -0.74
C ASN A 89 -8.56 19.57 -0.58
N ASN A 90 -9.01 18.32 -0.46
CA ASN A 90 -10.43 17.96 -0.34
C ASN A 90 -10.89 17.81 1.12
N LYS A 91 -9.99 18.05 2.10
CA LYS A 91 -10.25 17.90 3.54
C LYS A 91 -10.87 16.53 3.87
N LEU A 92 -10.30 15.47 3.29
CA LEU A 92 -10.75 14.09 3.47
C LEU A 92 -10.02 13.40 4.62
N GLY A 93 -8.84 13.89 5.01
CA GLY A 93 -8.04 13.30 6.08
C GLY A 93 -8.81 13.18 7.38
N GLY A 94 -8.75 11.99 7.98
CA GLY A 94 -9.38 11.69 9.26
C GLY A 94 -10.89 11.50 9.23
N LYS A 95 -11.56 11.75 8.08
CA LYS A 95 -12.95 11.31 7.88
C LYS A 95 -13.01 9.80 7.71
N CYS A 96 -14.20 9.22 7.79
CA CYS A 96 -14.40 7.79 7.56
C CYS A 96 -15.12 7.55 6.23
N LEU A 97 -14.89 6.36 5.65
CA LEU A 97 -15.65 5.86 4.52
C LEU A 97 -17.15 5.83 4.84
N LYS A 98 -17.99 6.14 3.84
CA LYS A 98 -19.45 6.21 4.02
C LYS A 98 -20.04 4.85 4.37
N ASP A 99 -21.10 4.84 5.19
CA ASP A 99 -21.76 3.60 5.63
C ASP A 99 -22.22 2.68 4.52
N SER A 100 -22.66 3.23 3.39
CA SER A 100 -23.07 2.45 2.22
C SER A 100 -21.96 1.53 1.70
N ALA A 101 -20.69 1.91 1.86
CA ALA A 101 -19.56 1.08 1.48
C ALA A 101 -19.10 0.12 2.61
N ARG A 102 -19.36 0.48 3.88
CA ARG A 102 -18.95 -0.29 5.08
C ARG A 102 -19.94 -1.39 5.45
N TYR A 103 -21.23 -1.08 5.32
CA TYR A 103 -22.36 -1.84 5.84
C TYR A 103 -23.44 -1.97 4.77
N GLY A 104 -23.06 -2.50 3.60
CA GLY A 104 -24.02 -2.84 2.55
C GLY A 104 -25.17 -3.71 3.09
N THR A 105 -26.30 -3.73 2.39
CA THR A 105 -27.50 -4.50 2.77
C THR A 105 -27.22 -5.98 3.04
N ASN A 106 -26.20 -6.52 2.37
CA ASN A 106 -25.62 -7.82 2.62
C ASN A 106 -24.12 -7.63 2.97
N PRO A 107 -23.55 -8.36 3.96
CA PRO A 107 -22.11 -8.39 4.21
C PRO A 107 -21.23 -8.69 2.99
N ARG A 108 -21.78 -9.30 1.93
CA ARG A 108 -21.11 -9.55 0.64
C ARG A 108 -21.08 -8.31 -0.27
N ASN A 109 -21.93 -7.33 -0.02
CA ASN A 109 -22.07 -6.10 -0.82
C ASN A 109 -21.33 -4.92 -0.18
N ARG A 110 -20.34 -5.18 0.68
CA ARG A 110 -19.49 -4.17 1.31
C ARG A 110 -18.06 -4.32 0.83
N VAL A 111 -17.31 -3.23 0.92
CA VAL A 111 -15.89 -3.20 0.58
C VAL A 111 -15.10 -4.25 1.38
N CYS A 112 -14.18 -4.96 0.73
CA CYS A 112 -13.35 -5.93 1.43
C CYS A 112 -12.25 -5.24 2.24
N ALA A 113 -12.26 -5.46 3.55
CA ALA A 113 -11.24 -4.92 4.46
C ALA A 113 -9.82 -5.42 4.11
N HIS A 114 -9.65 -6.67 3.65
CA HIS A 114 -8.31 -7.17 3.27
C HIS A 114 -7.72 -6.41 2.08
N LEU A 115 -8.55 -6.03 1.11
CA LEU A 115 -8.12 -5.23 -0.04
C LEU A 115 -7.73 -3.82 0.40
N LEU A 116 -8.51 -3.20 1.30
CA LEU A 116 -8.15 -1.90 1.86
C LEU A 116 -6.83 -1.96 2.65
N ARG A 117 -6.57 -3.02 3.43
CA ARG A 117 -5.27 -3.21 4.09
C ARG A 117 -4.13 -3.33 3.09
N TRP A 118 -4.32 -4.09 2.01
CA TRP A 118 -3.34 -4.22 0.95
C TRP A 118 -3.06 -2.85 0.29
N HIS A 119 -4.10 -2.11 -0.08
CA HIS A 119 -3.98 -0.80 -0.71
C HIS A 119 -3.29 0.22 0.22
N LEU A 120 -3.66 0.23 1.51
CA LEU A 120 -3.00 1.06 2.50
C LEU A 120 -1.52 0.72 2.64
N ARG A 121 -1.15 -0.57 2.63
CA ARG A 121 0.26 -1.00 2.61
C ARG A 121 0.98 -0.48 1.36
N MET A 122 0.35 -0.49 0.19
CA MET A 122 0.91 0.09 -1.03
C MET A 122 1.07 1.61 -0.94
N CYS A 123 0.11 2.31 -0.32
CA CYS A 123 0.25 3.73 0.00
C CYS A 123 1.46 4.02 0.87
N VAL A 124 1.65 3.24 1.95
CA VAL A 124 2.83 3.36 2.81
C VAL A 124 4.10 3.10 1.99
N TYR A 125 4.18 2.00 1.24
CA TYR A 125 5.37 1.69 0.45
C TYR A 125 5.70 2.77 -0.57
N ARG A 126 4.71 3.22 -1.34
CA ARG A 126 4.92 4.23 -2.39
C ARG A 126 5.33 5.56 -1.79
N ASN A 127 4.73 5.99 -0.69
CA ASN A 127 5.05 7.29 -0.09
C ASN A 127 6.29 7.27 0.80
N MET A 128 6.63 6.15 1.45
CA MET A 128 7.93 6.01 2.13
C MET A 128 9.07 5.94 1.11
N LYS A 129 8.90 5.20 0.00
CA LYS A 129 9.90 5.10 -1.06
C LYS A 129 10.00 6.37 -1.92
N ALA A 130 8.90 7.09 -2.15
CA ALA A 130 8.89 8.32 -2.95
C ALA A 130 9.21 9.59 -2.17
N ASN A 131 8.98 9.65 -0.85
CA ASN A 131 9.51 10.73 0.00
C ASN A 131 10.96 10.46 0.45
N ALA A 132 11.59 9.38 -0.02
CA ALA A 132 13.04 9.20 0.06
C ALA A 132 13.74 10.07 -1.02
N ASP A 133 13.34 11.33 -1.14
CA ASP A 133 14.00 12.32 -2.01
C ASP A 133 15.40 12.58 -1.42
N PHE A 134 16.44 12.04 -2.07
CA PHE A 134 17.89 12.32 -2.03
C PHE A 134 18.60 12.70 -0.72
N ARG A 135 17.92 12.58 0.42
CA ARG A 135 18.50 12.57 1.75
C ARG A 135 18.26 11.16 2.27
N THR A 136 19.03 10.24 1.71
CA THR A 136 19.53 9.09 2.46
C THR A 136 20.17 9.61 3.75
N VAL A 137 19.34 9.88 4.76
CA VAL A 137 19.76 9.95 6.17
C VAL A 137 19.33 8.64 6.81
N TRP A 138 19.56 7.53 6.09
CA TRP A 138 19.36 6.19 6.61
C TRP A 138 20.55 5.28 6.43
N GLU A 139 21.67 5.77 5.89
CA GLU A 139 23.01 5.27 6.18
C GLU A 139 23.95 6.48 6.13
N ASP A 140 24.21 7.10 7.29
CA ASP A 140 25.54 7.66 7.50
C ASP A 140 26.49 6.49 7.23
N ASP A 141 27.18 6.56 6.09
CA ASP A 141 28.46 5.92 5.78
C ASP A 141 28.84 4.84 6.81
N LEU A 142 28.20 3.67 6.74
CA LEU A 142 28.87 2.45 7.15
C LEU A 142 29.95 2.30 6.09
N GLY A 143 31.10 2.95 6.35
CA GLY A 143 32.23 3.00 5.44
C GLY A 143 32.59 1.62 4.90
N SER A 144 33.43 1.61 3.86
CA SER A 144 33.99 0.41 3.21
C SER A 144 33.90 -0.86 4.07
N ASP A 145 33.27 -1.92 3.54
CA ASP A 145 33.14 -3.24 4.16
C ASP A 145 34.51 -3.93 4.28
N ASP A 146 35.37 -3.32 5.09
CA ASP A 146 36.73 -3.74 5.35
C ASP A 146 36.73 -5.09 6.07
N ILE A 147 35.68 -5.38 6.84
CA ILE A 147 35.52 -6.63 7.58
C ILE A 147 35.15 -7.78 6.64
N GLY A 148 34.22 -7.57 5.70
CA GLY A 148 33.90 -8.55 4.66
C GLY A 148 35.12 -8.89 3.81
N GLN A 149 35.90 -7.89 3.41
CA GLN A 149 37.13 -8.10 2.64
C GLN A 149 38.22 -8.85 3.41
N ILE A 150 38.33 -8.67 4.73
CA ILE A 150 39.30 -9.40 5.56
C ILE A 150 38.89 -10.87 5.72
N LEU A 151 37.58 -11.15 5.85
CA LEU A 151 37.05 -12.50 6.03
C LEU A 151 37.19 -13.39 4.79
N GLU A 152 37.24 -12.80 3.59
CA GLU A 152 37.43 -13.54 2.33
C GLU A 152 38.89 -13.97 2.09
N GLN A 153 39.84 -13.50 2.89
CA GLN A 153 41.26 -13.83 2.70
C GLN A 153 41.66 -15.11 3.43
N PRO A 154 42.61 -15.90 2.89
CA PRO A 154 43.00 -17.20 3.44
C PRO A 154 43.56 -17.15 4.88
N ASP A 155 43.92 -15.96 5.38
CA ASP A 155 44.51 -15.71 6.69
C ASP A 155 43.70 -14.68 7.51
N ALA A 156 42.38 -14.69 7.35
CA ALA A 156 41.45 -13.72 7.94
C ALA A 156 41.62 -13.54 9.45
N GLY A 157 41.91 -14.62 10.18
CA GLY A 157 42.09 -14.59 11.64
C GLY A 157 43.26 -13.72 12.07
N HIS A 158 44.43 -13.91 11.44
CA HIS A 158 45.64 -13.16 11.80
C HIS A 158 45.55 -11.69 11.36
N ARG A 159 44.90 -11.42 10.21
CA ARG A 159 44.68 -10.05 9.74
C ARG A 159 43.67 -9.28 10.60
N MET A 160 42.64 -9.95 11.11
CA MET A 160 41.68 -9.35 12.05
C MET A 160 42.36 -8.95 13.37
N GLU A 161 43.25 -9.79 13.89
CA GLU A 161 44.00 -9.50 15.12
C GLU A 161 44.92 -8.29 14.96
N VAL A 162 45.66 -8.19 13.85
CA VAL A 162 46.52 -7.02 13.56
C VAL A 162 45.70 -5.74 13.43
N GLU A 163 44.59 -5.77 12.69
CA GLU A 163 43.72 -4.61 12.49
C GLU A 163 43.10 -4.12 13.81
N LEU A 164 42.67 -5.04 14.68
CA LEU A 164 42.19 -4.72 16.02
C LEU A 164 43.29 -4.11 16.90
N PHE A 165 44.52 -4.66 16.86
CA PHE A 165 45.65 -4.12 17.61
C PHE A 165 46.04 -2.71 17.17
N THR A 166 46.03 -2.42 15.87
CA THR A 166 46.34 -1.09 15.34
C THR A 166 45.27 -0.07 15.75
N ARG A 167 43.98 -0.37 15.57
CA ARG A 167 42.88 0.57 15.85
C ARG A 167 42.65 0.82 17.35
N LEU A 168 42.85 -0.19 18.20
CA LEU A 168 42.71 -0.05 19.66
C LEU A 168 44.00 0.45 20.33
N GLY A 169 45.17 0.15 19.76
CA GLY A 169 46.46 0.64 20.25
C GLY A 169 46.59 2.16 20.17
N GLU A 170 46.00 2.80 19.15
CA GLU A 170 45.97 4.26 19.01
C GLU A 170 45.05 4.96 20.03
N ARG A 171 44.23 4.23 20.79
CA ARG A 171 43.31 4.80 21.79
C ARG A 171 43.71 4.55 23.25
N VAL A 172 44.87 3.92 23.49
CA VAL A 172 45.39 3.65 24.84
C VAL A 172 46.80 4.25 25.05
N ALA A 173 47.13 5.30 24.30
CA ALA A 173 48.31 6.16 24.54
C ALA A 173 47.88 7.58 24.93
#